data_AF-A0A671NRM4-F1
#
_entry.id   AF-A0A671NRM4-F1
#
_cell.length_a   1.000
_cell.length_b   1.000
_cell.length_c   1.000
_cell.angle_alpha   90.00
_cell.angle_beta   90.00
_cell.angle_gamma   90.00
#
_symmetry.space_group_name_H-M   'P 1'
#
loop_
_entity.id
_entity.type
_entity.pdbx_description
1 polymer ?
#
loop_
_entity_poly.entity_id
_entity_poly.type
_entity_poly.pdbx_seq_one_letter_code
_entity_poly.pdbx_strand_id
1 'polypeptide(L)'
;IYILTTFSIYCPECPYHKPLGFEAGSVTSDQISCSNEDQYTGWFSSWIPSKARLNNQGFGCAWLSKFQDTNQWLQIDLKEVEVVSGILTQGRCDSDVWVTKYTVQYRTNEKLNWIYYKDQTGNNRMFYGNSDRSSTVQNLLRPPIVAHYIRILPLGWHTRIAIRMELLLCMNKCT
;
A
#
# COMPACT_ATOMS: atom_id res chain seq x y z
N ILE A 1 16.89 39.81 17.60
CA ILE A 1 17.39 38.80 16.65
C ILE A 1 16.47 37.60 16.79
N TYR A 2 15.52 37.44 15.86
CA TYR A 2 14.55 36.35 15.88
C TYR A 2 15.24 35.08 15.36
N ILE A 3 15.41 34.08 16.21
CA ILE A 3 15.87 32.76 15.79
C ILE A 3 14.60 31.92 15.58
N LEU A 4 14.17 31.83 14.33
CA LEU A 4 13.16 30.86 13.89
C LEU A 4 13.84 29.48 13.84
N THR A 5 13.82 28.75 14.96
CA THR A 5 14.06 27.30 14.92
C THR A 5 12.80 26.63 14.41
N THR A 6 12.81 26.23 13.14
CA THR A 6 11.86 25.27 12.59
C THR A 6 12.08 23.93 13.30
N PHE A 7 11.34 23.68 14.38
CA PHE A 7 11.20 22.33 14.91
C PHE A 7 10.43 21.52 13.88
N SER A 8 11.14 20.79 13.02
CA SER A 8 10.56 19.66 12.33
C SER A 8 10.24 18.64 13.43
N ILE A 9 8.96 18.58 13.82
CA ILE A 9 8.47 17.65 14.83
C ILE A 9 8.64 16.25 14.24
N TYR A 10 9.72 15.58 14.64
CA TYR A 10 9.86 14.14 14.48
C TYR A 10 8.89 13.51 15.48
N CYS A 11 7.62 13.35 15.11
CA CYS A 11 6.67 12.54 15.89
C CYS A 11 7.08 11.07 15.69
N PRO A 12 7.64 10.37 16.69
CA PRO A 12 8.00 8.96 16.54
C PRO A 12 6.75 8.08 16.41
N GLU A 13 5.61 8.56 16.91
CA GLU A 13 4.31 7.89 16.85
C GLU A 13 3.24 8.84 16.33
N CYS A 14 2.44 8.36 15.38
CA CYS A 14 1.30 9.10 14.83
C CYS A 14 0.13 9.03 15.80
N PRO A 15 -0.34 10.15 16.38
CA PRO A 15 -1.43 10.13 17.36
C PRO A 15 -2.77 9.75 16.70
N TYR A 16 -2.95 10.08 15.42
CA TYR A 16 -4.14 9.78 14.65
C TYR A 16 -3.79 9.25 13.26
N HIS A 17 -4.51 8.22 12.85
CA HIS A 17 -4.42 7.62 11.52
C HIS A 17 -5.64 8.01 10.70
N LYS A 18 -5.42 8.57 9.51
CA LYS A 18 -6.50 8.91 8.56
C LYS A 18 -6.38 8.03 7.32
N PRO A 19 -7.45 7.33 6.88
CA PRO A 19 -7.44 6.65 5.59
C PRO A 19 -7.15 7.62 4.45
N LEU A 20 -6.31 7.21 3.49
CA LEU A 20 -6.02 8.00 2.29
C LEU A 20 -7.28 8.14 1.43
N GLY A 21 -8.09 7.08 1.37
CA GLY A 21 -9.40 7.11 0.72
C GLY A 21 -9.51 6.14 -0.46
N PHE A 22 -8.90 4.96 -0.34
CA PHE A 22 -9.20 3.84 -1.25
C PHE A 22 -10.66 3.42 -1.12
N GLU A 23 -11.14 3.24 0.11
CA GLU A 23 -12.54 2.87 0.38
C GLU A 23 -13.49 4.05 0.13
N ALA A 24 -13.12 5.24 0.60
CA ALA A 24 -13.92 6.46 0.44
C ALA A 24 -13.98 6.98 -1.01
N GLY A 25 -13.12 6.45 -1.89
CA GLY A 25 -13.07 6.81 -3.30
C GLY A 25 -12.30 8.09 -3.64
N SER A 26 -11.62 8.70 -2.68
CA SER A 26 -10.78 9.89 -2.89
C SER A 26 -9.55 9.59 -3.74
N VAL A 27 -9.02 8.36 -3.68
CA VAL A 27 -7.93 7.91 -4.55
C VAL A 27 -8.48 7.62 -5.94
N THR A 28 -7.96 8.30 -6.96
CA THR A 28 -8.38 8.10 -8.36
C THR A 28 -7.75 6.84 -8.95
N SER A 29 -8.36 6.25 -9.99
CA SER A 29 -7.80 5.05 -10.65
C SER A 29 -6.37 5.26 -11.14
N ASP A 30 -6.08 6.46 -11.64
CA ASP A 30 -4.80 6.80 -12.26
C ASP A 30 -3.64 6.85 -11.25
N GLN A 31 -3.98 6.91 -9.95
CA GLN A 31 -3.00 6.85 -8.87
C GLN A 31 -2.56 5.41 -8.56
N ILE A 32 -3.25 4.40 -9.10
CA ILE A 32 -2.99 3.00 -8.77
C ILE A 32 -2.55 2.27 -10.04
N SER A 33 -1.28 1.88 -10.07
CA SER A 33 -0.68 1.13 -11.19
C SER A 33 -0.13 -0.21 -10.70
N CYS A 34 0.10 -1.15 -11.61
CA CYS A 34 0.65 -2.47 -11.25
C CYS A 34 1.68 -2.98 -12.25
N SER A 35 2.38 -4.05 -11.87
CA SER A 35 3.22 -4.80 -12.77
C SER A 35 2.40 -5.40 -13.92
N ASN A 36 2.95 -5.31 -15.14
CA ASN A 36 2.38 -5.91 -16.36
C ASN A 36 0.94 -5.44 -16.69
N GLU A 37 0.62 -4.17 -16.40
CA GLU A 37 -0.71 -3.59 -16.63
C GLU A 37 -1.24 -3.77 -18.06
N ASP A 38 -0.38 -3.64 -19.08
CA ASP A 38 -0.73 -3.84 -20.50
C ASP A 38 -1.30 -5.23 -20.82
N GLN A 39 -1.09 -6.19 -19.92
CA GLN A 39 -1.52 -7.58 -20.09
C GLN A 39 -2.87 -7.90 -19.46
N TYR A 40 -3.55 -6.91 -18.87
CA TYR A 40 -4.88 -7.02 -18.25
C TYR A 40 -5.98 -6.98 -19.30
N THR A 41 -6.08 -8.07 -20.07
CA THR A 41 -7.10 -8.27 -21.11
C THR A 41 -7.98 -9.48 -20.79
N GLY A 42 -9.12 -9.60 -21.46
CA GLY A 42 -10.08 -10.70 -21.26
C GLY A 42 -10.58 -10.76 -19.81
N TRP A 43 -10.51 -11.93 -19.18
CA TRP A 43 -10.96 -12.13 -17.79
C TRP A 43 -10.28 -11.13 -16.83
N PHE A 44 -8.97 -10.91 -16.94
CA PHE A 44 -8.23 -10.03 -16.01
C PHE A 44 -8.65 -8.56 -16.04
N SER A 45 -9.36 -8.11 -17.07
CA SER A 45 -9.92 -6.74 -17.16
C SER A 45 -10.83 -6.37 -15.99
N SER A 46 -11.42 -7.36 -15.32
CA SER A 46 -12.25 -7.10 -14.13
C SER A 46 -11.41 -6.96 -12.84
N TRP A 47 -10.15 -7.40 -12.82
CA TRP A 47 -9.27 -7.39 -11.63
C TRP A 47 -8.09 -6.43 -11.78
N ILE A 48 -8.36 -5.26 -12.35
CA ILE A 48 -7.38 -4.19 -12.57
C ILE A 48 -6.91 -3.55 -11.24
N PRO A 49 -5.74 -2.88 -11.24
CA PRO A 49 -5.18 -2.20 -10.06
C PRO A 49 -6.17 -1.28 -9.36
N SER A 50 -7.01 -0.55 -10.09
CA SER A 50 -8.00 0.38 -9.52
C SER A 50 -9.05 -0.29 -8.62
N LYS A 51 -9.21 -1.62 -8.71
CA LYS A 51 -10.09 -2.43 -7.86
C LYS A 51 -9.45 -2.86 -6.55
N ALA A 52 -8.16 -2.60 -6.33
CA ALA A 52 -7.43 -2.89 -5.09
C ALA A 52 -7.85 -2.02 -3.89
N ARG A 53 -9.14 -1.71 -3.76
CA ARG A 53 -9.69 -0.84 -2.72
C ARG A 53 -10.22 -1.69 -1.56
N LEU A 54 -9.91 -1.27 -0.34
CA LEU A 54 -10.40 -1.92 0.87
C LEU A 54 -11.94 -2.01 0.85
N ASN A 55 -12.47 -3.14 1.32
CA ASN A 55 -13.91 -3.44 1.38
C ASN A 55 -14.67 -3.38 0.05
N ASN A 56 -13.98 -3.26 -1.08
CA ASN A 56 -14.60 -3.35 -2.39
C ASN A 56 -15.23 -4.74 -2.59
N GLN A 57 -16.43 -4.79 -3.17
CA GLN A 57 -17.24 -6.00 -3.33
C GLN A 57 -17.70 -6.17 -4.78
N GLY A 58 -18.29 -7.32 -5.09
CA GLY A 58 -18.78 -7.66 -6.42
C GLY A 58 -17.75 -8.35 -7.30
N PHE A 59 -18.08 -8.50 -8.58
CA PHE A 59 -17.19 -9.12 -9.55
C PHE A 59 -15.99 -8.21 -9.84
N GLY A 60 -14.76 -8.74 -9.69
CA GLY A 60 -13.57 -7.92 -9.85
C GLY A 60 -13.27 -7.01 -8.65
N CYS A 61 -13.44 -7.52 -7.43
CA CYS A 61 -13.32 -6.74 -6.21
C CYS A 61 -11.89 -6.47 -5.72
N ALA A 62 -10.86 -7.03 -6.35
CA ALA A 62 -9.47 -6.89 -5.93
C ALA A 62 -8.57 -6.73 -7.16
N TRP A 63 -7.34 -6.24 -6.94
CA TRP A 63 -6.29 -6.45 -7.93
C TRP A 63 -5.85 -7.91 -7.87
N LEU A 64 -5.78 -8.56 -9.03
CA LEU A 64 -5.29 -9.93 -9.19
C LEU A 64 -4.08 -9.88 -10.11
N SER A 65 -2.91 -10.33 -9.64
CA SER A 65 -1.76 -10.40 -10.54
C SER A 65 -1.97 -11.49 -11.59
N LYS A 66 -1.59 -11.20 -12.84
CA LYS A 66 -1.62 -12.18 -13.93
C LYS A 66 -0.58 -13.27 -13.71
N PHE A 67 0.62 -12.89 -13.28
CA PHE A 67 1.73 -13.80 -13.00
C PHE A 67 1.92 -13.98 -11.49
N GLN A 68 2.49 -15.12 -11.10
CA GLN A 68 2.64 -15.51 -9.70
C GLN A 68 4.13 -15.63 -9.40
N ASP A 69 4.80 -14.48 -9.35
CA ASP A 69 6.22 -14.37 -9.03
C ASP A 69 6.46 -13.21 -8.04
N THR A 70 7.68 -13.14 -7.52
CA THR A 70 8.10 -12.11 -6.55
C THR A 70 8.47 -10.78 -7.20
N ASN A 71 8.35 -10.66 -8.53
CA ASN A 71 8.63 -9.43 -9.27
C ASN A 71 7.37 -8.58 -9.50
N GLN A 72 6.22 -9.08 -9.02
CA GLN A 72 4.95 -8.36 -9.10
C GLN A 72 4.90 -7.22 -8.09
N TRP A 73 4.25 -6.13 -8.46
CA TRP A 73 4.08 -4.97 -7.58
C TRP A 73 2.77 -4.25 -7.83
N LEU A 74 2.25 -3.62 -6.77
CA LEU A 74 1.18 -2.63 -6.83
C LEU A 74 1.76 -1.30 -6.37
N GLN A 75 1.64 -0.27 -7.20
CA GLN A 75 2.16 1.06 -6.94
C GLN A 75 1.01 2.04 -6.70
N ILE A 76 1.21 2.90 -5.71
CA ILE A 76 0.31 3.96 -5.33
C ILE A 76 1.07 5.27 -5.45
N ASP A 77 0.53 6.17 -6.27
CA ASP A 77 0.94 7.55 -6.40
C ASP A 77 0.09 8.42 -5.46
N LEU A 78 0.74 9.08 -4.50
CA LEU A 78 0.09 9.92 -3.50
C LEU A 78 -0.21 11.34 -4.02
N LYS A 79 0.23 11.72 -5.23
CA LYS A 79 0.18 13.07 -5.84
C LYS A 79 1.02 14.14 -5.14
N GLU A 80 1.21 14.01 -3.84
CA GLU A 80 2.09 14.85 -3.04
C GLU A 80 2.91 14.00 -2.06
N VAL A 81 3.94 14.61 -1.46
CA VAL A 81 4.78 13.94 -0.46
C VAL A 81 3.99 13.86 0.85
N GLU A 82 3.57 12.66 1.20
CA GLU A 82 2.75 12.38 2.38
C GLU A 82 3.49 11.52 3.40
N VAL A 83 3.00 11.55 4.64
CA VAL A 83 3.51 10.73 5.74
C VAL A 83 2.59 9.52 5.93
N VAL A 84 3.04 8.35 5.47
CA VAL A 84 2.30 7.10 5.58
C VAL A 84 2.67 6.36 6.85
N SER A 85 1.65 6.08 7.65
CA SER A 85 1.73 5.53 9.01
C SER A 85 1.30 4.08 9.10
N GLY A 86 0.61 3.56 8.08
CA GLY A 86 0.11 2.19 8.10
C GLY A 86 -0.46 1.74 6.77
N ILE A 87 -0.64 0.43 6.66
CA ILE A 87 -1.16 -0.25 5.49
C ILE A 87 -2.21 -1.26 5.98
N LEU A 88 -3.42 -1.19 5.42
CA LEU A 88 -4.46 -2.17 5.60
C LEU A 88 -4.49 -3.08 4.38
N THR A 89 -4.55 -4.39 4.57
CA THR A 89 -4.64 -5.37 3.48
C THR A 89 -5.80 -6.33 3.68
N GLN A 90 -6.45 -6.72 2.60
CA GLN A 90 -7.58 -7.63 2.59
C GLN A 90 -7.47 -8.56 1.37
N GLY A 91 -7.88 -9.83 1.53
CA GLY A 91 -7.90 -10.81 0.44
C GLY A 91 -8.99 -10.52 -0.60
N ARG A 92 -9.13 -11.39 -1.61
CA ARG A 92 -10.15 -11.24 -2.66
C ARG A 92 -11.54 -11.64 -2.15
N CYS A 93 -12.60 -10.93 -2.53
CA CYS A 93 -13.94 -11.15 -1.95
C CYS A 93 -14.65 -12.43 -2.42
N ASP A 94 -14.42 -12.89 -3.65
CA ASP A 94 -15.19 -13.95 -4.33
C ASP A 94 -14.47 -15.30 -4.38
N SER A 95 -13.20 -15.37 -3.98
CA SER A 95 -12.41 -16.60 -4.01
C SER A 95 -11.30 -16.59 -2.94
N ASP A 96 -10.89 -17.77 -2.49
CA ASP A 96 -9.88 -17.96 -1.44
C ASP A 96 -8.44 -17.72 -1.95
N VAL A 97 -8.18 -16.47 -2.34
CA VAL A 97 -6.89 -16.00 -2.86
C VAL A 97 -6.49 -14.69 -2.17
N TRP A 98 -5.26 -14.63 -1.69
CA TRP A 98 -4.75 -13.48 -0.92
C TRP A 98 -3.22 -13.49 -0.84
N VAL A 99 -2.65 -12.32 -0.55
CA VAL A 99 -1.22 -12.17 -0.23
C VAL A 99 -1.00 -12.49 1.26
N THR A 100 -0.04 -13.37 1.55
CA THR A 100 0.31 -13.79 2.92
C THR A 100 1.52 -13.04 3.47
N LYS A 101 2.43 -12.61 2.59
CA LYS A 101 3.65 -11.88 2.95
C LYS A 101 3.97 -10.84 1.89
N TYR A 102 4.43 -9.68 2.31
CA TYR A 102 4.86 -8.64 1.38
C TYR A 102 5.97 -7.77 1.99
N THR A 103 6.68 -7.06 1.13
CA THR A 103 7.57 -5.96 1.54
C THR A 103 7.12 -4.67 0.89
N VAL A 104 7.63 -3.55 1.40
CA VAL A 104 7.25 -2.21 0.97
C VAL A 104 8.48 -1.51 0.44
N GLN A 105 8.35 -0.94 -0.74
CA GLN A 105 9.28 0.05 -1.26
C GLN A 105 8.61 1.40 -1.33
N TYR A 106 9.39 2.45 -1.22
CA TYR A 106 8.89 3.81 -1.31
C TYR A 106 9.91 4.73 -1.97
N ARG A 107 9.42 5.87 -2.43
CA ARG A 107 10.22 6.89 -3.10
C ARG A 107 9.58 8.26 -2.94
N THR A 108 10.39 9.29 -2.73
CA THR A 108 9.93 10.68 -2.56
C THR A 108 9.88 11.48 -3.85
N ASN A 109 10.65 11.09 -4.87
CA ASN A 109 10.72 11.79 -6.16
C ASN A 109 10.93 10.77 -7.29
N GLU A 110 10.26 10.96 -8.43
CA GLU A 110 10.34 10.09 -9.61
C GLU A 110 11.75 9.79 -10.11
N LYS A 111 12.69 10.72 -9.92
CA LYS A 111 14.07 10.56 -10.38
C LYS A 111 14.95 9.72 -9.45
N LEU A 112 14.49 9.46 -8.23
CA LEU A 112 15.24 8.69 -7.25
C LEU A 112 15.02 7.18 -7.41
N ASN A 113 15.91 6.41 -6.80
CA ASN A 113 15.75 4.96 -6.70
C ASN A 113 14.70 4.60 -5.64
N TRP A 114 14.12 3.42 -5.79
CA TRP A 114 13.25 2.83 -4.79
C TRP A 114 14.04 2.44 -3.55
N ILE A 115 13.48 2.74 -2.38
CA ILE A 115 14.08 2.42 -1.08
C ILE A 115 13.20 1.35 -0.42
N TYR A 116 13.82 0.27 0.05
CA TYR A 116 13.10 -0.73 0.85
C TYR A 116 12.81 -0.19 2.25
N TYR A 117 11.62 -0.44 2.74
CA TYR A 117 11.28 -0.18 4.13
C TYR A 117 12.06 -1.12 5.04
N LYS A 118 12.76 -0.52 6.02
CA LYS A 118 13.64 -1.23 6.94
C LYS A 118 13.01 -1.33 8.32
N ASP A 119 13.31 -2.42 9.01
CA ASP A 119 12.99 -2.56 10.43
C ASP A 119 14.03 -1.85 11.32
N GLN A 120 13.81 -1.91 12.63
CA GLN A 120 14.72 -1.32 13.63
C GLN A 120 16.13 -1.94 13.62
N THR A 121 16.30 -3.13 13.02
CA THR A 121 17.58 -3.82 12.89
C THR A 121 18.32 -3.47 11.59
N GLY A 122 17.69 -2.66 10.72
CA GLY A 122 18.24 -2.24 9.44
C GLY A 122 18.00 -3.22 8.29
N ASN A 123 17.29 -4.32 8.54
CA ASN A 123 16.93 -5.32 7.54
C ASN A 123 15.65 -4.93 6.80
N ASN A 124 15.48 -5.43 5.57
CA ASN A 124 14.24 -5.23 4.81
C ASN A 124 13.07 -5.83 5.59
N ARG A 125 12.10 -4.99 5.95
CA ARG A 125 10.94 -5.43 6.73
C ARG A 125 10.04 -6.30 5.86
N MET A 126 9.73 -7.48 6.39
CA MET A 126 8.65 -8.33 5.89
C MET A 126 7.39 -8.09 6.72
N PHE A 127 6.28 -7.85 6.05
CA PHE A 127 4.96 -7.74 6.65
C PHE A 127 4.19 -9.04 6.46
N TYR A 128 3.41 -9.39 7.48
CA TYR A 128 2.43 -10.46 7.39
C TYR A 128 1.13 -9.86 6.84
N GLY A 129 0.68 -10.41 5.71
CA GLY A 129 -0.58 -10.06 5.09
C GLY A 129 -1.73 -10.88 5.66
N ASN A 130 -2.59 -11.37 4.78
CA ASN A 130 -3.85 -11.99 5.15
C ASN A 130 -3.70 -13.50 5.39
N SER A 131 -4.52 -14.03 6.29
CA SER A 131 -4.71 -15.46 6.54
C SER A 131 -5.99 -16.03 5.93
N ASP A 132 -6.89 -15.14 5.48
CA ASP A 132 -8.17 -15.48 4.86
C ASP A 132 -8.55 -14.41 3.83
N ARG A 133 -9.70 -14.60 3.18
CA ARG A 133 -10.16 -13.75 2.09
C ARG A 133 -10.86 -12.44 2.50
N SER A 134 -11.39 -12.37 3.73
CA SER A 134 -12.36 -11.34 4.14
C SER A 134 -11.86 -10.42 5.26
N SER A 135 -11.03 -10.93 6.15
CA SER A 135 -10.50 -10.20 7.28
C SER A 135 -9.49 -9.15 6.82
N THR A 136 -9.59 -7.96 7.36
CA THR A 136 -8.63 -6.88 7.15
C THR A 136 -7.48 -7.02 8.14
N VAL A 137 -6.26 -7.03 7.64
CA VAL A 137 -5.03 -7.05 8.45
C VAL A 137 -4.43 -5.65 8.43
N GLN A 138 -4.10 -5.14 9.62
CA GLN A 138 -3.49 -3.82 9.80
C GLN A 138 -2.02 -3.95 10.14
N ASN A 139 -1.17 -3.34 9.31
CA ASN A 139 0.25 -3.23 9.53
C ASN A 139 0.64 -1.76 9.72
N LEU A 140 0.91 -1.36 10.96
CA LEU A 140 1.42 -0.03 11.26
C LEU A 140 2.92 0.07 10.96
N LEU A 141 3.33 1.20 10.39
CA LEU A 141 4.70 1.48 10.00
C LEU A 141 5.38 2.24 11.14
N ARG A 142 6.43 1.66 11.71
CA ARG A 142 7.26 2.26 12.76
C ARG A 142 8.75 2.10 12.40
N PRO A 143 9.40 3.14 11.86
CA PRO A 143 8.92 4.53 11.72
C PRO A 143 7.90 4.71 10.57
N PRO A 144 7.10 5.79 10.58
CA PRO A 144 6.29 6.17 9.42
C PRO A 144 7.18 6.52 8.22
N ILE A 145 6.62 6.39 7.02
CA ILE A 145 7.32 6.58 5.75
C ILE A 145 6.94 7.95 5.17
N VAL A 146 7.94 8.76 4.80
CA VAL A 146 7.71 9.97 3.98
C VAL A 146 7.90 9.59 2.52
N ALA A 147 6.83 9.64 1.72
CA ALA A 147 6.86 9.17 0.34
C ALA A 147 5.88 9.92 -0.55
N HIS A 148 6.20 9.95 -1.85
CA HIS A 148 5.28 10.33 -2.92
C HIS A 148 4.74 9.08 -3.62
N TYR A 149 5.58 8.06 -3.77
CA TYR A 149 5.21 6.77 -4.34
C TYR A 149 5.46 5.65 -3.35
N ILE A 150 4.51 4.73 -3.26
CA ILE A 150 4.62 3.50 -2.47
C ILE A 150 4.40 2.31 -3.38
N ARG A 151 5.23 1.28 -3.21
CA ARG A 151 5.11 -0.03 -3.87
C ARG A 151 4.94 -1.12 -2.84
N ILE A 152 3.92 -1.94 -3.04
CA ILE A 152 3.72 -3.19 -2.33
C ILE A 152 4.24 -4.32 -3.20
N LEU A 153 5.18 -5.10 -2.68
CA LEU A 153 5.77 -6.24 -3.38
C LEU A 153 5.37 -7.54 -2.65
N PRO A 154 4.46 -8.34 -3.22
CA PRO A 154 4.10 -9.64 -2.68
C PRO A 154 5.30 -10.58 -2.67
N LEU A 155 5.55 -11.21 -1.52
CA LEU A 155 6.60 -12.21 -1.32
C LEU A 155 6.06 -13.62 -1.14
N GLY A 156 4.78 -13.73 -0.73
CA GLY A 156 4.08 -15.00 -0.59
C GLY A 156 2.57 -14.79 -0.70
N TRP A 157 1.88 -15.82 -1.19
CA TRP A 157 0.44 -15.78 -1.46
C TRP A 157 -0.19 -17.16 -1.28
N HIS A 158 -1.50 -17.17 -1.07
CA HIS A 158 -2.32 -18.36 -1.10
C HIS A 158 -3.02 -18.45 -2.45
N THR A 159 -2.73 -19.51 -3.23
CA THR A 159 -3.27 -19.78 -4.57
C THR A 159 -2.87 -18.76 -5.65
N ARG A 160 -3.18 -17.47 -5.48
CA ARG A 160 -2.78 -16.35 -6.36
C ARG A 160 -2.56 -15.06 -5.56
N ILE A 161 -1.75 -14.16 -6.10
CA ILE A 161 -1.56 -12.79 -5.65
C ILE A 161 -2.84 -12.02 -5.93
N ALA A 162 -3.58 -11.74 -4.87
CA ALA A 162 -4.70 -10.82 -4.89
C ALA A 162 -4.71 -9.96 -3.63
N ILE A 163 -5.04 -8.68 -3.79
CA ILE A 163 -5.05 -7.74 -2.67
C ILE A 163 -6.07 -6.63 -2.90
N ARG A 164 -6.75 -6.29 -1.81
CA ARG A 164 -7.45 -5.03 -1.56
C ARG A 164 -6.70 -4.30 -0.46
N MET A 165 -6.60 -2.98 -0.54
CA MET A 165 -5.84 -2.25 0.45
C MET A 165 -6.35 -0.83 0.70
N GLU A 166 -5.88 -0.24 1.80
CA GLU A 166 -6.03 1.16 2.16
C GLU A 166 -4.72 1.61 2.81
N LEU A 167 -4.31 2.85 2.52
CA LEU A 167 -3.15 3.46 3.17
C LEU A 167 -3.63 4.36 4.30
N LEU A 168 -2.89 4.37 5.40
CA LEU A 168 -3.16 5.23 6.55
C LEU A 168 -2.13 6.36 6.58
N LEU A 169 -2.60 7.60 6.47
CA LEU A 169 -1.78 8.79 6.64
C LEU A 169 -1.66 9.17 8.13
N CYS A 170 -0.50 9.71 8.47
CA CYS A 170 -0.21 10.29 9.78
C CYS A 170 -0.78 11.70 9.85
N MET A 171 -1.75 11.95 10.73
CA MET A 171 -2.24 13.30 10.96
C MET A 171 -1.52 13.89 12.18
N ASN A 172 -0.56 14.77 11.93
CA ASN A 172 0.06 15.58 12.99
C ASN A 172 -0.90 16.69 13.41
N LYS A 173 -1.85 16.39 14.29
CA LYS A 173 -2.44 17.44 15.12
C LYS A 173 -1.58 17.60 16.38
N CYS A 174 -0.52 18.37 16.25
CA CYS A 174 -0.04 19.18 17.36
C CYS A 174 -0.30 20.63 16.95
N THR A 175 -1.53 21.10 17.21
CA THR A 175 -1.83 22.54 17.31
C THR A 175 -1.19 23.11 18.56
#